data_AF-A0A5E4IVB1-F1
#
_entry.id   AF-A0A5E4IVB1-F1
#
_cell.length_a   1.000
_cell.length_b   1.000
_cell.length_c   1.000
_cell.angle_alpha   90.00
_cell.angle_beta   90.00
_cell.angle_gamma   90.00
#
_symmetry.space_group_name_H-M   'P 1'
#
loop_
_entity.id
_entity.type
_entity.pdbx_description
1 polymer ?
#
loop_
_entity_poly.entity_id
_entity_poly.type
_entity_poly.pdbx_seq_one_letter_code
_entity_poly.pdbx_strand_id
1 'polypeptide(L)'
;MRMLLGLLFVSSLVFAASCIDTDGGLNYVVKGTCTDAWKNRTDTCANDWSVGEWACTETDMGYCYTLIMNCHNLDGNAYCYDGACVLPGRVTPTPKPSATPTMEPVRPTAQPPFVIPTPSAPSVEAQPAPPWGSYAVYMAAFVLAIGAAWWLVGATKPRMHERKKKWKR
;
A
#
# COMPACT_ATOMS: atom_id res chain seq x y z
N MET A 1 2.40 31.84 22.25
CA MET A 1 2.31 31.69 20.78
C MET A 1 3.38 30.76 20.14
N ARG A 2 4.47 30.38 20.83
CA ARG A 2 5.49 29.47 20.26
C ARG A 2 5.10 27.97 20.23
N MET A 3 4.12 27.55 21.03
CA MET A 3 3.67 26.14 21.07
C MET A 3 2.62 25.76 20.02
N LEU A 4 1.85 26.73 19.49
CA LEU A 4 0.88 26.48 18.41
C LEU A 4 1.57 26.20 17.06
N LEU A 5 2.77 26.75 16.85
CA LEU A 5 3.54 26.52 15.63
C LEU A 5 4.18 25.12 15.59
N GLY A 6 4.47 24.52 16.75
CA GLY A 6 5.01 23.16 16.85
C GLY A 6 3.96 22.08 16.59
N LEU A 7 2.69 22.33 16.93
CA LEU A 7 1.58 21.39 16.71
C LEU A 7 1.13 21.33 15.23
N LEU A 8 1.31 22.41 14.46
CA LEU A 8 0.98 22.44 13.04
C LEU A 8 2.00 21.71 12.14
N PHE A 9 3.23 21.46 12.61
CA PHE A 9 4.25 20.72 11.86
C PHE A 9 4.14 19.19 11.97
N VAL A 10 3.39 18.67 12.94
CA VAL A 10 3.24 17.21 13.17
C VAL A 10 2.02 16.63 12.42
N SER A 11 1.14 17.48 11.87
CA SER A 11 -0.15 17.06 11.29
C SER A 11 -0.10 16.65 9.81
N SER A 12 1.01 16.80 9.11
CA SER A 12 1.06 16.75 7.63
C SER A 12 1.66 15.48 7.01
N LEU A 13 1.89 14.42 7.79
CA LEU A 13 2.57 13.20 7.30
C LEU A 13 1.82 11.89 7.53
N VAL A 14 0.49 11.92 7.63
CA VAL A 14 -0.32 10.70 7.48
C VAL A 14 -0.56 10.46 5.99
N PHE A 15 0.50 10.14 5.25
CA PHE A 15 0.36 9.37 4.02
C PHE A 15 0.04 7.94 4.45
N ALA A 16 -1.24 7.62 4.59
CA ALA A 16 -1.66 6.23 4.66
C ALA A 16 -1.13 5.56 3.38
N ALA A 17 -0.17 4.64 3.52
CA ALA A 17 0.31 3.87 2.38
C ALA A 17 -0.87 3.02 1.90
N SER A 18 -1.51 3.46 0.82
CA SER A 18 -2.62 2.76 0.19
C SER A 18 -2.04 1.79 -0.83
N CYS A 19 -2.53 0.58 -0.83
CA CYS A 19 -2.32 -0.37 -1.91
C CYS A 19 -3.60 -0.46 -2.74
N ILE A 20 -3.44 -0.46 -4.05
CA ILE A 20 -4.53 -0.60 -5.02
C ILE A 20 -4.20 -1.79 -5.90
N ASP A 21 -5.18 -2.67 -6.06
CA ASP A 21 -5.09 -3.84 -6.92
C ASP A 21 -6.21 -3.81 -7.96
N THR A 22 -5.87 -3.96 -9.25
CA THR A 22 -6.82 -3.69 -10.34
C THR A 22 -7.82 -4.80 -10.59
N ASP A 23 -7.56 -6.01 -10.11
CA ASP A 23 -8.39 -7.21 -10.29
C ASP A 23 -8.94 -7.78 -8.97
N GLY A 24 -8.69 -7.08 -7.85
CA GLY A 24 -9.39 -7.25 -6.59
C GLY A 24 -8.77 -8.27 -5.63
N GLY A 25 -7.46 -8.48 -5.68
CA GLY A 25 -6.74 -9.40 -4.79
C GLY A 25 -6.12 -10.54 -5.59
N LEU A 26 -6.06 -11.73 -5.01
CA LEU A 26 -5.49 -12.90 -5.70
C LEU A 26 -6.46 -13.44 -6.76
N ASN A 27 -6.35 -12.95 -7.99
CA ASN A 27 -7.17 -13.28 -9.15
C ASN A 27 -6.35 -13.77 -10.36
N TYR A 28 -5.83 -14.99 -10.22
CA TYR A 28 -4.96 -15.64 -11.19
C TYR A 28 -5.49 -15.83 -12.64
N VAL A 29 -6.76 -15.54 -12.94
CA VAL A 29 -7.36 -15.68 -14.28
C VAL A 29 -7.55 -14.34 -15.00
N VAL A 30 -7.27 -13.23 -14.32
CA VAL A 30 -7.29 -11.88 -14.88
C VAL A 30 -5.90 -11.30 -14.66
N LYS A 31 -5.35 -10.60 -15.66
CA LYS A 31 -4.09 -9.89 -15.45
C LYS A 31 -4.38 -8.62 -14.65
N GLY A 32 -3.86 -8.56 -13.44
CA GLY A 32 -3.89 -7.44 -12.54
C GLY A 32 -2.60 -6.63 -12.49
N THR A 33 -2.66 -5.59 -11.67
CA THR A 33 -1.57 -4.68 -11.41
C THR A 33 -1.76 -4.11 -10.01
N CYS A 34 -0.83 -4.48 -9.13
CA CYS A 34 -0.77 -3.98 -7.77
C CYS A 34 0.13 -2.74 -7.71
N THR A 35 -0.41 -1.67 -7.16
CA THR A 35 0.29 -0.40 -6.93
C THR A 35 0.28 -0.07 -5.44
N ASP A 36 1.47 0.09 -4.86
CA ASP A 36 1.67 0.58 -3.49
C ASP A 36 2.43 1.91 -3.49
N ALA A 37 2.74 2.44 -2.30
CA ALA A 37 3.44 3.73 -2.16
C ALA A 37 4.85 3.76 -2.75
N TRP A 38 5.45 2.61 -3.06
CA TRP A 38 6.84 2.50 -3.51
C TRP A 38 6.98 2.01 -4.95
N LYS A 39 6.06 1.18 -5.43
CA LYS A 39 6.22 0.45 -6.69
C LYS A 39 4.88 0.10 -7.31
N ASN A 40 4.94 -0.09 -8.63
CA ASN A 40 3.90 -0.69 -9.43
C ASN A 40 4.39 -2.07 -9.91
N ARG A 41 3.58 -3.12 -9.72
CA ARG A 41 3.87 -4.50 -10.07
C ARG A 41 2.69 -5.08 -10.84
N THR A 42 2.97 -5.75 -11.94
CA THR A 42 1.96 -6.38 -12.81
C THR A 42 2.17 -7.88 -12.78
N ASP A 43 1.07 -8.63 -12.91
CA ASP A 43 1.13 -10.08 -12.94
C ASP A 43 1.88 -10.58 -14.16
N THR A 44 2.63 -11.65 -13.95
CA THR A 44 3.53 -12.18 -14.97
C THR A 44 3.56 -13.69 -14.92
N CYS A 45 3.73 -14.32 -16.08
CA CYS A 45 3.98 -15.75 -16.13
C CYS A 45 5.38 -16.03 -15.58
N ALA A 46 5.45 -16.77 -14.47
CA ALA A 46 6.71 -17.28 -13.94
C ALA A 46 7.28 -18.38 -14.85
N ASN A 47 6.40 -19.13 -15.51
CA ASN A 47 6.68 -20.09 -16.59
C ASN A 47 5.38 -20.37 -17.36
N ASP A 48 5.41 -21.29 -18.33
CA ASP A 48 4.26 -21.63 -19.19
C ASP A 48 3.03 -22.16 -18.43
N TRP A 49 3.19 -22.55 -17.16
CA TRP A 49 2.15 -23.21 -16.36
C TRP A 49 1.92 -22.52 -15.03
N SER A 50 2.57 -21.40 -14.75
CA SER A 50 2.47 -20.75 -13.44
C SER A 50 2.49 -19.24 -13.57
N VAL A 51 1.58 -18.59 -12.86
CA VAL A 51 1.47 -17.13 -12.78
C VAL A 51 2.03 -16.66 -11.44
N GLY A 52 2.83 -15.60 -11.49
CA GLY A 52 3.19 -14.77 -10.34
C GLY A 52 2.19 -13.63 -10.24
N GLU A 53 1.30 -13.77 -9.27
CA GLU A 53 0.25 -12.82 -8.91
C GLU A 53 0.79 -11.78 -7.95
N TRP A 54 0.46 -10.51 -8.14
CA TRP A 54 0.74 -9.42 -7.23
C TRP A 54 -0.57 -8.87 -6.67
N ALA A 55 -0.72 -8.91 -5.34
CA ALA A 55 -1.92 -8.43 -4.67
C ALA A 55 -1.60 -7.53 -3.47
N CYS A 56 -2.61 -6.83 -2.98
CA CYS A 56 -2.51 -6.02 -1.77
C CYS A 56 -2.66 -6.84 -0.49
N THR A 57 -1.79 -6.63 0.50
CA THR A 57 -2.02 -7.23 1.83
C THR A 57 -3.20 -6.56 2.54
N GLU A 58 -3.97 -7.34 3.29
CA GLU A 58 -5.09 -6.84 4.11
C GLU A 58 -4.63 -6.15 5.41
N THR A 59 -3.33 -6.13 5.70
CA THR A 59 -2.80 -5.53 6.94
C THR A 59 -2.63 -4.02 6.77
N ASP A 60 -3.16 -3.24 7.73
CA ASP A 60 -3.14 -1.77 7.77
C ASP A 60 -1.84 -1.17 7.17
N MET A 61 -2.00 -0.37 6.11
CA MET A 61 -0.96 0.19 5.22
C MET A 61 -0.43 -0.72 4.09
N GLY A 62 -1.31 -1.56 3.54
CA GLY A 62 -1.00 -2.63 2.58
C GLY A 62 0.13 -2.35 1.56
N TYR A 63 0.88 -3.40 1.23
CA TYR A 63 1.94 -3.37 0.22
C TYR A 63 1.69 -4.45 -0.83
N CYS A 64 2.32 -4.32 -1.99
CA CYS A 64 2.26 -5.35 -3.01
C CYS A 64 3.14 -6.54 -2.63
N TYR A 65 2.51 -7.69 -2.41
CA TYR A 65 3.14 -8.99 -2.21
C TYR A 65 2.84 -9.90 -3.40
N THR A 66 3.66 -10.94 -3.58
CA THR A 66 3.47 -11.88 -4.69
C THR A 66 3.27 -13.30 -4.22
N LEU A 67 2.41 -14.03 -4.93
CA LEU A 67 2.25 -15.47 -4.81
C LEU A 67 2.36 -16.13 -6.19
N ILE A 68 2.95 -17.33 -6.22
CA ILE A 68 3.06 -18.12 -7.44
C ILE A 68 2.07 -19.27 -7.35
N MET A 69 1.22 -19.39 -8.37
CA MET A 69 0.27 -20.50 -8.49
C MET A 69 0.46 -21.23 -9.81
N ASN A 70 0.36 -22.56 -9.77
CA ASN A 70 0.34 -23.39 -10.97
C ASN A 70 -1.08 -23.38 -11.58
N CYS A 71 -1.21 -23.00 -12.85
CA CYS A 71 -2.48 -22.93 -13.56
C CYS A 71 -3.16 -24.29 -13.67
N HIS A 72 -2.42 -25.40 -13.64
CA HIS A 72 -2.99 -26.75 -13.60
C HIS A 72 -3.83 -27.04 -12.35
N ASN A 73 -3.69 -26.24 -11.29
CA ASN A 73 -4.55 -26.33 -10.12
C ASN A 73 -5.99 -25.84 -10.40
N LEU A 74 -6.19 -25.03 -11.44
CA LEU A 74 -7.52 -24.55 -11.87
C LEU A 74 -8.16 -25.48 -12.89
N ASP A 75 -7.37 -25.96 -13.85
CA ASP A 75 -7.78 -26.93 -14.88
C ASP A 75 -6.54 -27.67 -15.41
N GLY A 76 -6.64 -28.98 -15.66
CA GLY A 76 -5.48 -29.81 -16.05
C GLY A 76 -4.83 -29.43 -17.39
N ASN A 77 -5.47 -28.60 -18.22
CA ASN A 77 -4.92 -28.07 -19.46
C ASN A 77 -4.72 -26.55 -19.42
N ALA A 78 -4.93 -25.90 -18.27
CA ALA A 78 -4.72 -24.47 -18.15
C ALA A 78 -3.24 -24.13 -18.20
N TYR A 79 -2.91 -23.06 -18.92
CA TYR A 79 -1.55 -22.57 -19.11
C TYR A 79 -1.51 -21.08 -18.77
N CYS A 80 -0.32 -20.57 -18.49
CA CYS A 80 -0.13 -19.14 -18.27
C CYS A 80 0.06 -18.43 -19.61
N TYR A 81 -0.67 -17.33 -19.81
CA TYR A 81 -0.51 -16.45 -20.95
C TYR A 81 -0.74 -14.99 -20.53
N ASP A 82 0.16 -14.11 -20.96
CA ASP A 82 0.15 -12.66 -20.66
C ASP A 82 0.01 -12.30 -19.17
N GLY A 83 0.49 -13.17 -18.26
CA GLY A 83 0.41 -12.93 -16.82
C GLY A 83 -0.91 -13.37 -16.19
N ALA A 84 -1.71 -14.21 -16.84
CA ALA A 84 -2.89 -14.83 -16.27
C ALA A 84 -3.02 -16.31 -16.69
N CYS A 85 -3.71 -17.12 -15.90
CA CYS A 85 -4.06 -18.48 -16.25
C CYS A 85 -5.22 -18.50 -17.24
N VAL A 86 -5.00 -19.10 -18.41
CA VAL A 86 -6.00 -19.30 -19.46
C VAL A 86 -6.54 -20.72 -19.35
N LEU A 87 -7.85 -20.85 -19.21
CA LEU A 87 -8.56 -22.13 -19.16
C LEU A 87 -9.07 -22.49 -20.57
N PRO A 88 -8.52 -23.52 -21.24
CA PRO A 88 -9.01 -23.92 -22.55
C PRO A 88 -10.47 -24.40 -22.47
N GLY A 89 -11.29 -23.99 -23.44
CA GLY A 89 -12.70 -24.37 -23.53
C GLY A 89 -13.67 -23.51 -22.70
N ARG A 90 -13.18 -22.64 -21.81
CA ARG A 90 -13.97 -21.51 -21.33
C ARG A 90 -13.71 -20.37 -22.29
N VAL A 91 -14.76 -19.87 -22.96
CA VAL A 91 -14.68 -18.62 -23.72
C VAL A 91 -14.13 -17.57 -22.75
N THR A 92 -12.86 -17.22 -22.93
CA THR A 92 -12.25 -16.12 -22.20
C THR A 92 -13.13 -14.93 -22.51
N PRO A 93 -13.68 -14.21 -21.50
CA PRO A 93 -14.25 -12.91 -21.80
C PRO A 93 -13.12 -12.15 -22.48
N THR A 94 -13.29 -11.87 -23.78
CA THR A 94 -12.31 -11.11 -24.55
C THR A 94 -12.06 -9.86 -23.71
N PRO A 95 -10.83 -9.61 -23.24
CA PRO A 95 -10.55 -8.37 -22.54
C PRO A 95 -10.99 -7.29 -23.51
N LYS A 96 -12.05 -6.56 -23.15
CA LYS A 96 -12.49 -5.39 -23.91
C LYS A 96 -11.20 -4.58 -24.07
N PRO A 97 -10.73 -4.30 -25.30
CA PRO A 97 -9.43 -3.69 -25.51
C PRO A 97 -9.37 -2.46 -24.63
N SER A 98 -8.59 -2.56 -23.55
CA SER A 98 -8.23 -1.43 -22.74
C SER A 98 -7.41 -0.61 -23.71
N ALA A 99 -7.99 0.51 -24.16
CA ALA A 99 -7.40 1.34 -25.18
C ALA A 99 -5.95 1.56 -24.79
N THR A 100 -5.02 0.95 -25.54
CA THR A 100 -3.62 1.33 -25.48
C THR A 100 -3.63 2.84 -25.59
N PRO A 101 -3.11 3.61 -24.61
CA PRO A 101 -2.94 5.02 -24.80
C PRO A 101 -1.97 5.16 -25.96
N THR A 102 -2.54 5.30 -27.16
CA THR A 102 -1.83 5.74 -28.33
C THR A 102 -1.37 7.11 -27.90
N MET A 103 -0.08 7.26 -27.62
CA MET A 103 0.52 8.57 -27.52
C MET A 103 0.35 9.19 -28.89
N GLU A 104 -0.77 9.89 -29.06
CA GLU A 104 -1.04 10.70 -30.22
C GLU A 104 0.13 11.69 -30.29
N PRO A 105 0.83 11.79 -31.44
CA PRO A 105 1.87 12.80 -31.60
C PRO A 105 1.24 14.14 -31.25
N VAL A 106 1.70 14.76 -30.17
CA VAL A 106 1.17 16.05 -29.71
C VAL A 106 1.44 17.07 -30.81
N ARG A 107 0.46 17.24 -31.69
CA ARG A 107 0.42 18.30 -32.68
C ARG A 107 0.08 19.56 -31.90
N PRO A 108 0.95 20.58 -31.86
CA PRO A 108 0.66 21.82 -31.16
C PRO A 108 -0.48 22.52 -31.92
N THR A 109 -1.70 22.29 -31.45
CA THR A 109 -2.89 22.94 -32.00
C THR A 109 -3.47 23.75 -30.86
N ALA A 110 -3.35 25.07 -30.98
CA ALA A 110 -3.88 26.07 -30.07
C ALA A 110 -5.41 26.13 -30.17
N GLN A 111 -6.09 25.06 -29.79
CA GLN A 111 -7.55 25.04 -29.63
C GLN A 111 -7.90 24.89 -28.15
N PRO A 112 -8.86 25.69 -27.64
CA PRO A 112 -9.32 25.56 -26.26
C PRO A 112 -9.97 24.17 -26.06
N PRO A 113 -9.77 23.55 -24.88
CA PRO A 113 -10.18 22.18 -24.64
C PRO A 113 -11.71 22.04 -24.69
N PHE A 114 -12.20 21.19 -25.59
CA PHE A 114 -13.58 20.73 -25.57
C PHE A 114 -13.71 19.69 -24.45
N VAL A 115 -14.43 20.07 -23.39
CA VAL A 115 -14.70 19.21 -22.24
C VAL A 115 -15.75 18.18 -22.66
N ILE A 116 -15.32 16.95 -22.89
CA ILE A 116 -16.25 15.82 -23.03
C ILE A 116 -16.79 15.50 -21.62
N PRO A 117 -18.11 15.40 -21.42
CA PRO A 117 -18.67 14.98 -20.14
C PRO A 117 -18.23 13.53 -19.85
N THR A 118 -17.36 13.39 -18.85
CA THR A 118 -16.90 12.10 -18.33
C THR A 118 -18.10 11.29 -17.85
N PRO A 119 -18.28 10.04 -18.30
CA PRO A 119 -19.26 9.13 -17.71
C PRO A 119 -18.95 8.98 -16.22
N SER A 120 -19.86 9.44 -15.37
CA SER A 120 -19.78 9.28 -13.93
C SER A 120 -19.70 7.80 -13.59
N ALA A 121 -18.55 7.39 -13.03
CA ALA A 121 -18.33 6.04 -12.54
C ALA A 121 -19.43 5.64 -11.53
N PRO A 122 -19.83 4.36 -11.50
CA PRO A 122 -20.77 3.87 -10.49
C PRO A 122 -20.17 4.15 -9.10
N SER A 123 -20.95 4.82 -8.24
CA SER A 123 -20.56 5.09 -6.86
C SER A 123 -20.44 3.76 -6.13
N VAL A 124 -19.21 3.26 -5.98
CA VAL A 124 -18.93 2.16 -5.05
C VAL A 124 -19.24 2.71 -3.66
N GLU A 125 -20.24 2.12 -3.03
CA GLU A 125 -20.69 2.44 -1.68
C GLU A 125 -19.51 2.26 -0.72
N ALA A 126 -19.02 3.38 -0.18
CA ALA A 126 -17.86 3.40 0.69
C ALA A 126 -18.16 2.53 1.92
N GLN A 127 -17.39 1.46 2.10
CA GLN A 127 -17.49 0.64 3.29
C GLN A 127 -17.16 1.50 4.53
N PRO A 128 -17.89 1.30 5.65
CA PRO A 128 -17.72 2.11 6.85
C PRO A 128 -16.29 1.98 7.38
N ALA A 129 -15.66 3.13 7.65
CA ALA A 129 -14.32 3.18 8.22
C ALA A 129 -14.26 2.34 9.52
N PRO A 130 -13.13 1.65 9.77
CA PRO A 130 -12.96 0.87 10.99
C PRO A 130 -13.14 1.75 12.24
N PRO A 131 -13.73 1.21 13.32
CA PRO A 131 -14.05 1.99 14.50
C PRO A 131 -12.77 2.56 15.13
N TRP A 132 -12.80 3.86 15.44
CA TRP A 132 -11.74 4.67 16.04
C TRP A 132 -11.19 4.11 17.38
N GLY A 133 -11.80 3.06 17.93
CA GLY A 133 -11.41 2.42 19.18
C GLY A 133 -10.04 1.74 19.14
N SER A 134 -9.58 1.21 17.99
CA SER A 134 -8.27 0.55 17.91
C SER A 134 -7.12 1.56 18.02
N TYR A 135 -7.23 2.69 17.33
CA TYR A 135 -6.23 3.75 17.34
C TYR A 135 -6.01 4.38 18.72
N ALA A 136 -7.08 4.55 19.51
CA ALA A 136 -6.99 5.11 20.85
C ALA A 136 -6.13 4.25 21.79
N VAL A 137 -6.19 2.92 21.64
CA VAL A 137 -5.41 1.96 22.44
C VAL A 137 -3.92 2.05 22.11
N TYR A 138 -3.57 2.09 20.82
CA TYR A 138 -2.16 2.22 20.41
C TYR A 138 -1.54 3.55 20.83
N MET A 139 -2.30 4.65 20.71
CA MET A 139 -1.83 5.98 21.14
C MET A 139 -1.62 6.04 22.66
N ALA A 140 -2.54 5.47 23.44
CA ALA A 140 -2.40 5.41 24.90
C ALA A 140 -1.17 4.58 25.33
N ALA A 141 -0.96 3.42 24.69
CA ALA A 141 0.19 2.57 24.97
C ALA A 141 1.52 3.27 24.64
N PHE A 142 1.58 3.99 23.52
CA PHE A 142 2.77 4.72 23.09
C PHE A 142 3.13 5.86 24.04
N VAL A 143 2.14 6.64 24.50
CA VAL A 143 2.35 7.74 25.47
C VAL A 143 2.85 7.20 26.81
N LEU A 144 2.31 6.08 27.29
CA LEU A 144 2.78 5.44 28.52
C LEU A 144 4.22 4.94 28.40
N ALA A 145 4.59 4.34 27.27
CA ALA A 145 5.94 3.86 27.01
C ALA A 145 6.97 5.00 27.01
N ILE A 146 6.64 6.12 26.35
CA ILE A 146 7.51 7.31 26.36
C ILE A 146 7.63 7.89 27.78
N GLY A 147 6.53 8.01 28.51
CA GLY A 147 6.52 8.50 29.89
C GLY A 147 7.40 7.65 30.82
N ALA A 148 7.31 6.32 30.71
CA ALA A 148 8.13 5.39 31.48
C ALA A 148 9.63 5.52 31.15
N ALA A 149 9.97 5.61 29.86
CA ALA A 149 11.36 5.81 29.42
C ALA A 149 11.94 7.13 29.96
N TRP A 150 11.16 8.22 29.90
CA TRP A 150 11.55 9.52 30.45
C TRP A 150 11.80 9.48 31.96
N TRP A 151 10.94 8.77 32.70
CA TRP A 151 11.08 8.62 34.15
C TRP A 151 12.35 7.84 34.52
N LEU A 152 12.66 6.75 33.82
CA LEU A 152 13.86 5.94 34.07
C LEU A 152 15.16 6.72 33.79
N VAL A 153 15.19 7.52 32.72
CA VAL A 153 16.35 8.37 32.39
C VAL A 153 16.48 9.54 33.37
N GLY A 154 15.38 10.12 33.84
CA GLY A 154 15.38 11.22 34.79
C GLY A 154 15.73 10.81 36.24
N ALA A 155 15.32 9.62 36.66
CA ALA A 155 15.55 9.11 38.02
C ALA A 155 17.00 8.67 38.28
N THR A 156 17.76 8.40 37.22
CA THR A 156 19.16 7.95 37.30
C THR A 156 20.14 9.11 37.12
N LYS A 157 20.02 10.19 37.91
CA LYS A 157 21.17 11.10 38.09
C LYS A 157 22.15 10.47 39.09
N PRO A 158 23.32 9.96 38.68
CA PRO A 158 24.30 9.45 39.63
C PRO A 158 24.80 10.60 40.51
N ARG A 159 24.70 10.42 41.83
CA ARG A 159 25.26 11.32 42.86
C ARG A 159 26.80 11.26 42.81
N MET A 160 27.40 11.90 41.80
CA MET A 160 28.84 11.99 41.58
C MET A 160 29.43 13.17 42.36
N HIS A 161 29.24 13.23 43.69
CA HIS A 161 29.76 14.35 44.48
C HIS A 161 30.24 13.98 45.89
N GLU A 162 30.97 12.87 46.07
CA GLU A 162 31.55 12.60 47.41
C GLU A 162 32.81 11.71 47.47
N ARG A 163 33.78 11.88 46.55
CA ARG A 163 35.10 11.20 46.68
C ARG A 163 36.32 12.08 46.35
N LYS A 164 36.38 13.31 46.86
CA LYS A 164 37.57 14.19 46.71
C LYS A 164 38.12 14.79 48.00
N LYS A 165 38.01 14.11 49.16
CA LYS A 165 38.53 14.66 50.43
C LYS A 165 39.43 13.76 51.30
N LYS A 166 39.94 12.63 50.80
CA LYS A 166 40.72 11.69 51.65
C LYS A 166 42.18 11.43 51.26
N TRP A 167 42.80 12.28 50.44
CA TRP A 167 44.21 12.10 50.08
C TRP A 167 45.03 13.38 50.26
N LYS A 168 45.16 13.83 51.51
CA LYS A 168 46.25 14.70 51.98
C LYS A 168 46.47 14.45 53.47
N ARG A 169 47.38 13.53 53.79
CA ARG A 169 48.25 13.52 54.97
C ARG A 169 49.32 12.48 54.75
#